data_AF-A0A7S1DEA2-F1
#
_entry.id   AF-A0A7S1DEA2-F1
#
_cell.length_a   1.000
_cell.length_b   1.000
_cell.length_c   1.000
_cell.angle_alpha   90.00
_cell.angle_beta   90.00
_cell.angle_gamma   90.00
#
_symmetry.space_group_name_H-M   'P 1'
#
loop_
_entity.id
_entity.type
_entity.pdbx_description
1 polymer ?
#
loop_
_entity_poly.entity_id
_entity_poly.type
_entity_poly.pdbx_seq_one_letter_code
_entity_poly.pdbx_strand_id
1 'polypeptide(L)'
;ESLICEWDAMGILRELTKSKLVFIETKDVVETTLALDNYRRACDCGRGAVFLSVARGKVSEGINFDRHYGRAVVMFGVPFQYTLSHVLRARLEYLQTHYQIREQDFLNFDALRQASQCVGRVIR
;
A
#
# COMPACT_ATOMS: atom_id res chain seq x y z
N GLU A 1 -7.74 -4.40 8.35
CA GLU A 1 -8.94 -4.06 9.15
C GLU A 1 -8.62 -4.00 10.65
N SER A 2 -8.06 -5.04 11.27
CA SER A 2 -7.69 -5.04 12.70
C SER A 2 -6.85 -3.83 13.15
N LEU A 3 -5.79 -3.48 12.42
CA LEU A 3 -4.91 -2.35 12.76
C LEU A 3 -5.65 -0.99 12.78
N ILE A 4 -6.61 -0.78 11.87
CA ILE A 4 -7.37 0.47 11.81
C ILE A 4 -8.31 0.57 13.00
N CYS A 5 -8.95 -0.54 13.39
CA CYS A 5 -9.77 -0.61 14.60
C CYS A 5 -8.94 -0.34 15.87
N GLU A 6 -7.72 -0.88 15.94
CA GLU A 6 -6.79 -0.60 17.04
C GLU A 6 -6.38 0.88 17.08
N TRP A 7 -6.07 1.48 15.92
CA TRP A 7 -5.74 2.90 15.84
C TRP A 7 -6.90 3.81 16.20
N ASP A 8 -8.13 3.41 15.89
CA ASP A 8 -9.33 4.12 16.35
C ASP A 8 -9.49 4.03 17.87
N ALA A 9 -9.34 2.82 18.43
CA ALA A 9 -9.40 2.59 19.87
C ALA A 9 -8.31 3.36 20.64
N MET A 10 -7.11 3.49 20.06
CA MET A 10 -6.01 4.29 20.60
C MET A 10 -6.19 5.80 20.38
N GLY A 11 -7.19 6.23 19.60
CA GLY A 11 -7.45 7.64 19.28
C GLY A 11 -6.53 8.25 18.23
N ILE A 12 -5.64 7.44 17.61
CA ILE A 12 -4.69 7.89 16.59
C ILE A 12 -5.42 8.46 15.37
N LEU A 13 -6.49 7.80 14.92
CA LEU A 13 -7.28 8.29 13.78
C LEU A 13 -7.95 9.64 14.07
N ARG A 14 -8.36 9.88 15.32
CA ARG A 14 -8.97 11.15 15.72
C ARG A 14 -7.95 12.28 15.66
N GLU A 15 -6.73 12.05 16.15
CA GLU A 15 -5.64 13.04 16.04
C GLU A 15 -5.25 13.31 14.60
N LEU A 16 -5.17 12.27 13.75
CA LEU A 16 -4.90 12.43 12.32
C LEU A 16 -5.98 13.29 11.65
N THR A 17 -7.25 13.03 11.97
CA THR A 17 -8.40 13.72 11.36
C THR A 17 -8.47 15.21 11.72
N LYS A 18 -7.91 15.62 12.86
CA LYS A 18 -7.73 17.05 13.17
C LYS A 18 -6.84 17.73 12.14
N SER A 19 -5.76 17.07 11.71
CA SER A 19 -4.76 17.63 10.80
C SER A 19 -5.10 17.44 9.32
N LYS A 20 -5.61 16.27 8.90
CA LYS A 20 -5.91 15.93 7.50
C LYS A 20 -7.09 14.96 7.42
N LEU A 21 -7.83 14.98 6.32
CA LEU A 21 -8.88 13.97 6.09
C LEU A 21 -8.26 12.61 5.79
N VAL A 22 -8.81 11.55 6.37
CA VAL A 22 -8.31 10.17 6.20
C VAL A 22 -9.23 9.41 5.26
N PHE A 23 -8.64 8.80 4.23
CA PHE A 23 -9.30 7.94 3.27
C PHE A 23 -8.65 6.55 3.30
N ILE A 24 -9.43 5.50 3.11
CA ILE A 24 -8.99 4.10 3.26
C ILE A 24 -9.37 3.34 1.99
N GLU A 25 -8.42 2.57 1.44
CA GLU A 25 -8.69 1.61 0.37
C GLU A 25 -9.55 0.46 0.89
N THR A 26 -10.60 0.11 0.15
CA THR A 26 -11.44 -1.05 0.44
C THR A 26 -11.28 -2.11 -0.65
N LYS A 27 -11.83 -3.30 -0.44
CA LYS A 27 -11.80 -4.37 -1.46
C LYS A 27 -12.67 -4.01 -2.68
N ASP A 28 -13.71 -3.20 -2.45
CA ASP A 28 -14.61 -2.71 -3.49
C ASP A 28 -13.93 -1.61 -4.32
N VAL A 29 -13.97 -1.80 -5.64
CA VAL A 29 -13.41 -0.85 -6.61
C VAL A 29 -14.21 0.45 -6.60
N VAL A 30 -15.52 0.38 -6.46
CA VAL A 30 -16.39 1.55 -6.54
C VAL A 30 -16.13 2.47 -5.36
N GLU A 31 -16.15 1.91 -4.15
CA GLU A 31 -15.80 2.65 -2.92
C GLU A 31 -14.39 3.23 -2.97
N THR A 32 -13.40 2.44 -3.43
CA THR A 32 -12.01 2.90 -3.54
C THR A 32 -11.89 4.07 -4.53
N THR A 33 -12.61 4.02 -5.65
CA THR A 33 -12.63 5.10 -6.64
C THR A 33 -13.21 6.38 -6.03
N LEU A 34 -14.33 6.25 -5.31
CA LEU A 34 -14.94 7.38 -4.61
C LEU A 34 -14.02 7.97 -3.54
N ALA A 35 -13.32 7.12 -2.77
CA ALA A 35 -12.35 7.55 -1.77
C ALA A 35 -11.18 8.34 -2.40
N LEU A 36 -10.70 7.90 -3.56
CA LEU A 36 -9.62 8.58 -4.29
C LEU A 36 -10.06 9.94 -4.85
N ASP A 37 -11.27 10.04 -5.39
CA ASP A 37 -11.81 11.31 -5.88
C ASP A 37 -11.96 12.32 -4.74
N ASN A 38 -12.47 11.87 -3.59
CA ASN A 38 -12.58 12.73 -2.41
C ASN A 38 -11.21 13.10 -1.81
N TYR A 39 -10.24 12.19 -1.86
CA TYR A 39 -8.85 12.47 -1.51
C TYR A 39 -8.27 13.61 -2.34
N ARG A 40 -8.43 13.57 -3.68
CA ARG A 40 -7.96 14.62 -4.57
C ARG A 40 -8.62 15.96 -4.27
N ARG A 41 -9.95 15.97 -4.11
CA ARG A 41 -10.70 17.19 -3.73
C ARG A 41 -10.21 17.79 -2.41
N ALA A 42 -9.92 16.95 -1.42
CA ALA A 42 -9.40 17.39 -0.13
C ALA A 42 -7.98 17.99 -0.22
N CYS A 43 -7.15 17.48 -1.12
CA CYS A 43 -5.85 18.06 -1.44
C CYS A 43 -6.00 19.41 -2.16
N ASP A 44 -6.93 19.51 -3.12
CA ASP A 44 -7.13 20.71 -3.93
C ASP A 44 -7.79 21.86 -3.15
N CYS A 45 -8.60 21.58 -2.14
CA CYS A 45 -9.23 22.60 -1.30
C CYS A 45 -8.32 23.09 -0.15
N GLY A 46 -7.08 22.61 -0.05
CA GLY A 46 -6.11 23.02 0.98
C GLY A 46 -6.31 22.36 2.35
N ARG A 47 -7.36 21.57 2.56
CA ARG A 47 -7.57 20.80 3.80
C ARG A 47 -6.46 19.76 4.01
N GLY A 48 -6.00 19.17 2.90
CA GLY A 48 -5.04 18.07 2.88
C GLY A 48 -5.66 16.73 3.27
N ALA A 49 -5.05 15.66 2.80
CA ALA A 49 -5.54 14.31 3.02
C ALA A 49 -4.41 13.28 3.22
N VAL A 50 -4.77 12.17 3.88
CA VAL A 50 -3.98 10.95 4.03
C VAL A 50 -4.77 9.82 3.38
N PHE A 51 -4.11 9.05 2.52
CA PHE A 51 -4.70 7.88 1.89
C PHE A 51 -4.01 6.62 2.41
N LEU A 52 -4.74 5.78 3.13
CA LEU A 52 -4.27 4.51 3.65
C LEU A 52 -4.59 3.40 2.65
N SER A 53 -3.56 2.86 2.00
CA SER A 53 -3.67 1.82 0.98
C SER A 53 -2.87 0.57 1.34
N VAL A 54 -3.15 -0.53 0.63
CA VAL A 54 -2.42 -1.78 0.78
C VAL A 54 -1.35 -1.86 -0.31
N ALA A 55 -0.12 -2.20 0.07
CA ALA A 55 1.03 -2.24 -0.85
C ALA A 55 0.89 -3.24 -2.01
N ARG A 56 0.06 -4.28 -1.88
CA ARG A 56 -0.31 -5.25 -2.94
C ARG A 56 -1.78 -5.11 -3.37
N GLY A 57 -2.37 -3.95 -3.10
CA GLY A 57 -3.74 -3.60 -3.44
C GLY A 57 -3.86 -3.02 -4.84
N LYS A 58 -5.08 -2.63 -5.21
CA LYS A 58 -5.37 -2.07 -6.55
C LYS A 58 -4.77 -0.67 -6.70
N VAL A 59 -4.75 0.08 -5.60
CA VAL A 59 -4.24 1.46 -5.60
C VAL A 59 -2.74 1.52 -5.84
N SER A 60 -1.96 0.57 -5.31
CA SER A 60 -0.52 0.50 -5.50
C SER A 60 -0.09 0.07 -6.92
N GLU A 61 -0.98 -0.58 -7.67
CA GLU A 61 -0.72 -1.02 -9.05
C GLU A 61 -1.21 -0.05 -10.12
N GLY A 62 -2.38 0.57 -9.94
CA GLY A 62 -3.06 1.29 -11.01
C GLY A 62 -3.01 2.82 -10.94
N ILE A 63 -2.73 3.38 -9.76
CA ILE A 63 -3.00 4.81 -9.52
C ILE A 63 -1.69 5.59 -9.35
N ASN A 64 -1.67 6.77 -9.97
CA ASN A 64 -0.54 7.69 -9.93
C ASN A 64 -0.88 8.87 -9.01
N PHE A 65 0.01 9.16 -8.05
CA PHE A 65 -0.12 10.29 -7.13
C PHE A 65 0.83 11.39 -7.58
N ASP A 66 0.46 12.07 -8.65
CA ASP A 66 1.32 13.08 -9.28
C ASP A 66 1.36 14.41 -8.49
N ARG A 67 2.47 15.14 -8.60
CA ARG A 67 2.64 16.51 -8.06
C ARG A 67 2.32 16.66 -6.56
N HIS A 68 1.24 17.38 -6.23
CA HIS A 68 0.86 17.69 -4.85
C HIS A 68 -0.05 16.63 -4.22
N TYR A 69 -0.53 15.66 -5.00
CA TYR A 69 -1.32 14.54 -4.51
C TYR A 69 -0.47 13.46 -3.82
N GLY A 70 0.84 13.65 -3.72
CA GLY A 70 1.76 12.70 -3.13
C GLY A 70 3.04 13.38 -2.67
N ARG A 71 3.01 14.01 -1.49
CA ARG A 71 4.17 14.74 -0.95
C ARG A 71 5.05 13.91 -0.03
N ALA A 72 4.48 12.86 0.55
CA ALA A 72 5.18 11.93 1.42
C ALA A 72 4.52 10.55 1.30
N VAL A 73 5.35 9.50 1.30
CA VAL A 73 4.91 8.11 1.39
C VAL A 73 5.47 7.52 2.67
N VAL A 74 4.61 6.88 3.44
CA VAL A 74 5.02 6.10 4.60
C VAL A 74 4.71 4.65 4.32
N MET A 75 5.76 3.82 4.30
CA MET A 75 5.61 2.37 4.16
C MET A 75 5.64 1.73 5.54
N PHE A 76 4.53 1.12 5.94
CA PHE A 76 4.44 0.38 7.18
C PHE A 76 4.93 -1.06 6.97
N GLY A 77 6.11 -1.36 7.50
CA GLY A 77 6.73 -2.68 7.40
C GLY A 77 7.24 -3.00 6.00
N VAL A 78 7.37 -4.30 5.71
CA VAL A 78 7.87 -4.82 4.43
C VAL A 78 6.78 -5.68 3.79
N PRO A 79 6.39 -5.45 2.51
CA PRO A 79 5.23 -6.09 1.89
C PRO A 79 5.55 -7.53 1.44
N PHE A 80 5.79 -8.44 2.37
CA PHE A 80 6.03 -9.85 2.05
C PHE A 80 4.77 -10.56 1.51
N GLN A 81 4.99 -11.58 0.67
CA GLN A 81 3.92 -12.49 0.27
C GLN A 81 3.62 -13.49 1.39
N TYR A 82 2.41 -14.03 1.39
CA TYR A 82 2.03 -15.10 2.29
C TYR A 82 2.78 -16.40 1.92
N THR A 83 3.76 -16.78 2.74
CA THR A 83 4.71 -17.86 2.49
C THR A 83 4.10 -19.26 2.52
N LEU A 84 2.96 -19.44 3.19
CA LEU A 84 2.29 -20.75 3.29
C LEU A 84 1.39 -21.07 2.08
N SER A 85 1.37 -20.23 1.04
CA SER A 85 0.65 -20.51 -0.20
C SER A 85 1.30 -21.66 -0.98
N HIS A 86 0.52 -22.67 -1.36
CA HIS A 86 0.99 -23.78 -2.20
C HIS A 86 1.58 -23.31 -3.54
N VAL A 87 0.98 -22.28 -4.13
CA VAL A 87 1.44 -21.70 -5.41
C VAL A 87 2.82 -21.06 -5.25
N LEU A 88 3.02 -20.31 -4.16
CA LEU A 88 4.31 -19.67 -3.90
C LEU A 88 5.39 -20.71 -3.63
N ARG A 89 5.09 -21.73 -2.83
CA ARG A 89 6.03 -22.83 -2.53
C ARG A 89 6.46 -23.56 -3.81
N ALA A 90 5.52 -23.92 -4.68
CA ALA A 90 5.84 -24.55 -5.96
C ALA A 90 6.73 -23.65 -6.85
N ARG A 91 6.46 -22.34 -6.87
CA ARG A 91 7.29 -21.38 -7.61
C ARG A 91 8.70 -21.29 -7.03
N LEU A 92 8.84 -21.24 -5.70
CA LEU A 92 10.14 -21.18 -5.03
C LEU A 92 10.96 -22.45 -5.30
N GLU A 93 10.34 -23.63 -5.23
CA GLU A 93 10.97 -24.91 -5.56
C GLU A 93 11.44 -24.97 -7.02
N TYR A 94 10.63 -24.47 -7.95
CA TYR A 94 11.00 -24.36 -9.36
C TYR A 94 12.19 -23.41 -9.57
N LEU A 95 12.17 -22.23 -8.93
CA LEU A 95 13.26 -21.26 -9.02
C LEU A 95 14.57 -21.79 -8.42
N GLN A 96 14.48 -22.54 -7.32
CA GLN A 96 15.63 -23.16 -6.70
C GLN A 96 16.21 -24.27 -7.58
N THR A 97 15.37 -25.14 -8.15
CA THR A 97 15.81 -26.30 -8.94
C THR A 97 16.40 -25.88 -10.29
N HIS A 98 15.77 -24.93 -10.98
CA HIS A 98 16.16 -24.57 -12.35
C HIS A 98 17.13 -23.39 -12.45
N TYR A 99 17.10 -22.48 -11.47
CA TYR A 99 17.88 -21.23 -11.53
C TYR A 99 18.80 -21.03 -10.32
N GLN A 100 18.83 -21.98 -9.36
CA GLN A 100 19.65 -21.92 -8.15
C GLN A 100 19.39 -20.65 -7.31
N ILE A 101 18.19 -20.07 -7.44
CA ILE A 101 17.78 -18.89 -6.68
C ILE A 101 17.31 -19.38 -5.30
N ARG A 102 17.91 -18.83 -4.25
CA ARG A 102 17.49 -19.15 -2.87
C ARG A 102 16.14 -18.51 -2.60
N GLU A 103 15.32 -19.21 -1.81
CA GLU A 103 13.99 -18.72 -1.43
C GLU A 103 14.04 -17.31 -0.83
N GLN A 104 14.96 -17.06 0.09
CA GLN A 104 15.13 -15.76 0.74
C GLN A 104 15.46 -14.64 -0.26
N ASP A 105 16.26 -14.92 -1.28
CA ASP A 105 16.62 -13.92 -2.29
C ASP A 105 15.39 -13.52 -3.11
N PHE A 106 14.57 -14.49 -3.50
CA PHE A 106 13.32 -14.22 -4.22
C PHE A 106 12.33 -13.44 -3.36
N LEU A 107 12.13 -13.83 -2.10
CA LEU A 107 11.18 -13.16 -1.20
C LEU A 107 11.61 -11.70 -0.92
N ASN A 108 12.91 -11.48 -0.68
CA ASN A 108 13.46 -10.14 -0.48
C ASN A 108 13.34 -9.29 -1.75
N PHE A 109 13.65 -9.86 -2.91
CA PHE A 109 13.50 -9.20 -4.19
C PHE A 109 12.06 -8.79 -4.45
N ASP A 110 11.09 -9.69 -4.28
CA ASP A 110 9.68 -9.39 -4.55
C ASP A 110 9.14 -8.34 -3.56
N ALA A 111 9.52 -8.41 -2.29
CA ALA A 111 9.15 -7.40 -1.30
C ALA A 111 9.73 -6.02 -1.63
N LEU A 112 11.01 -5.95 -1.99
CA LEU A 112 11.66 -4.69 -2.37
C LEU A 112 11.05 -4.12 -3.66
N ARG A 113 10.75 -4.98 -4.63
CA ARG A 113 10.08 -4.61 -5.89
C ARG A 113 8.72 -3.98 -5.61
N GLN A 114 7.91 -4.61 -4.75
CA GLN A 114 6.59 -4.08 -4.39
C GLN A 114 6.69 -2.76 -3.62
N ALA A 115 7.62 -2.67 -2.66
CA ALA A 115 7.88 -1.45 -1.90
C ALA A 115 8.26 -0.29 -2.83
N SER A 116 9.23 -0.53 -3.71
CA SER A 116 9.69 0.45 -4.70
C SER A 116 8.58 0.85 -5.67
N GLN A 117 7.73 -0.09 -6.08
CA GLN A 117 6.56 0.21 -6.92
C GLN A 117 5.62 1.20 -6.23
N CYS A 118 5.28 0.97 -4.96
CA CYS A 118 4.41 1.88 -4.20
C CYS A 118 5.02 3.27 -4.06
N VAL A 119 6.30 3.35 -3.68
CA VAL A 119 7.01 4.62 -3.47
C VAL A 119 7.18 5.39 -4.78
N GLY A 120 7.50 4.69 -5.87
CA GLY A 120 7.68 5.28 -7.20
C GLY A 120 6.40 5.84 -7.84
N ARG A 121 5.20 5.55 -7.29
CA ARG A 121 3.95 6.21 -7.70
C ARG A 121 3.80 7.63 -7.17
N VAL A 122 4.62 8.00 -6.19
CA VAL A 122 4.51 9.26 -5.46
C VAL A 122 5.71 10.16 -5.71
N ILE A 123 6.91 9.57 -5.77
CA ILE A 123 8.14 10.31 -6.05
C ILE A 123 8.33 10.33 -7.57
N ARG A 124 7.98 11.47 -8.19
CA ARG A 124 8.33 11.82 -9.57
C ARG A 124 8.88 13.23 -9.63
#